data_AF-A0A0S7BFL4-F1
#
_entry.id   AF-A0A0S7BFL4-F1
#
_cell.length_a   1.000
_cell.length_b   1.000
_cell.length_c   1.000
_cell.angle_alpha   90.00
_cell.angle_beta   90.00
_cell.angle_gamma   90.00
#
_symmetry.space_group_name_H-M   'P 1'
#
loop_
_entity.id
_entity.type
_entity.pdbx_description
1 polymer ?
#
loop_
_entity_poly.entity_id
_entity_poly.type
_entity_poly.pdbx_seq_one_letter_code
_entity_poly.pdbx_strand_id
1 'polypeptide(L)'
;MKDPIFLRRSDLLSLDEASYWKRLLYQVTKIGMELEVATPKGIDRPSFEAAVNEALAPSGTFNSLGINGVLDVGKEHCGVEIRIIGRQPHFRSLQKQLSAIMGALLEKGGRARATCGLHFHLLTPGLAEPVPEIILANLWNLVRRYSPELRFLTSCGDTRKALCRRRNYTSHIEMIQHSPATMSMREIKEILKESKRVPEHQNFFNLQHVQFDDSGAVSDFHLEFRFPDADLSATSVSAKTFLFLALLLKAVDFSQYGVIHVGKIVPWRRKTYLLGILNNNDGNLATSDTSALTDEMIQELRQGCRELLDLLTPVFEGLDSEPALEVLNSLAEQPVSLLRCAGYDWQGIESLLSKRAAVDDLGLDETDRKLMQYIEVGEWSGLSSLESWEWSASRELYLTPQNLEQRLERLKALRGLRWDAARGSLLFTH
;
A
#
# COMPACT_ATOMS: atom_id res chain seq x y z
N MET A 1 -6.66 -8.71 19.66
CA MET A 1 -7.36 -7.93 20.71
C MET A 1 -8.61 -7.32 20.10
N LYS A 2 -9.80 -7.89 20.33
CA LYS A 2 -11.03 -7.51 19.62
C LYS A 2 -11.63 -6.14 20.04
N ASP A 3 -11.29 -5.61 21.22
CA ASP A 3 -11.84 -4.34 21.69
C ASP A 3 -10.78 -3.22 21.68
N PRO A 4 -10.80 -2.31 20.68
CA PRO A 4 -9.93 -1.14 20.69
C PRO A 4 -10.30 -0.21 21.86
N ILE A 5 -9.28 0.30 22.55
CA ILE A 5 -9.46 1.34 23.56
C ILE A 5 -9.27 2.67 22.84
N PHE A 6 -10.24 3.58 22.95
CA PHE A 6 -10.12 4.94 22.42
C PHE A 6 -9.87 5.92 23.56
N LEU A 7 -8.88 6.78 23.36
CA LEU A 7 -8.60 7.90 24.24
C LEU A 7 -9.39 9.11 23.75
N ARG A 8 -10.07 9.79 24.69
CA ARG A 8 -10.84 11.00 24.36
C ARG A 8 -9.92 12.10 23.88
N ARG A 9 -10.35 12.80 22.84
CA ARG A 9 -9.78 14.07 22.37
C ARG A 9 -10.92 15.07 22.14
N SER A 10 -10.59 16.35 22.10
CA SER A 10 -11.56 17.45 21.90
C SER A 10 -11.84 17.76 20.43
N ASP A 11 -10.99 17.30 19.51
CA ASP A 11 -11.05 17.53 18.07
C ASP A 11 -11.57 16.29 17.31
N LEU A 12 -12.59 15.63 17.85
CA LEU A 12 -13.24 14.52 17.16
C LEU A 12 -13.89 15.00 15.87
N LEU A 13 -13.84 14.17 14.84
CA LEU A 13 -14.61 14.39 13.63
C LEU A 13 -16.07 13.97 13.86
N SER A 14 -17.01 14.79 13.41
CA SER A 14 -18.38 14.35 13.18
C SER A 14 -18.43 13.27 12.09
N LEU A 15 -19.57 12.59 11.97
CA LEU A 15 -19.79 11.59 10.92
C LEU A 15 -19.62 12.20 9.52
N ASP A 16 -20.13 13.42 9.31
CA ASP A 16 -20.06 14.12 8.03
C ASP A 16 -18.61 14.54 7.70
N GLU A 17 -17.86 15.06 8.68
CA GLU A 17 -16.45 15.40 8.51
C GLU A 17 -15.59 14.15 8.22
N ALA A 18 -15.84 13.04 8.93
CA ALA A 18 -15.12 11.80 8.67
C ALA A 18 -15.41 11.24 7.26
N SER A 19 -16.67 11.29 6.82
CA SER A 19 -17.06 10.92 5.45
C SER A 19 -16.39 11.82 4.41
N TYR A 20 -16.37 13.13 4.66
CA TYR A 20 -15.69 14.12 3.82
C TYR A 20 -14.20 13.81 3.69
N TRP A 21 -13.48 13.73 4.81
CA TRP A 21 -12.04 13.50 4.84
C TRP A 21 -11.65 12.16 4.23
N LYS A 22 -12.45 11.10 4.47
CA LYS A 22 -12.18 9.77 3.90
C LYS A 22 -12.27 9.80 2.38
N ARG A 23 -13.30 10.45 1.82
CA ARG A 23 -13.46 10.60 0.37
C ARG A 23 -12.37 11.49 -0.22
N LEU A 24 -12.11 12.64 0.39
CA LEU A 24 -11.10 13.58 -0.07
C LEU A 24 -9.71 12.95 -0.09
N LEU A 25 -9.28 12.34 1.02
CA LEU A 25 -7.99 11.68 1.12
C LEU A 25 -7.88 10.50 0.15
N TYR A 26 -8.95 9.73 -0.06
CA TYR A 26 -8.92 8.67 -1.09
C TYR A 26 -8.67 9.23 -2.50
N GLN A 27 -9.31 10.36 -2.84
CA GLN A 27 -9.21 10.96 -4.18
C GLN A 27 -7.87 11.66 -4.41
N VAL A 28 -7.34 12.34 -3.40
CA VAL A 28 -6.16 13.22 -3.56
C VAL A 28 -4.84 12.56 -3.16
N THR A 29 -4.87 11.47 -2.38
CA THR A 29 -3.65 10.81 -1.93
C THR A 29 -2.96 10.13 -3.11
N LYS A 30 -1.70 10.51 -3.32
CA LYS A 30 -0.76 9.85 -4.22
C LYS A 30 0.25 9.08 -3.38
N ILE A 31 0.62 7.89 -3.84
CA ILE A 31 1.65 7.09 -3.17
C ILE A 31 2.87 6.99 -4.08
N GLY A 32 3.94 7.70 -3.69
CA GLY A 32 5.27 7.61 -4.30
C GLY A 32 6.12 6.54 -3.62
N MET A 33 7.19 6.11 -4.28
CA MET A 33 8.06 5.06 -3.73
C MET A 33 9.54 5.36 -3.97
N GLU A 34 10.38 4.90 -3.05
CA GLU A 34 11.82 4.81 -3.23
C GLU A 34 12.21 3.34 -3.14
N LEU A 35 12.67 2.76 -4.24
CA LEU A 35 13.12 1.37 -4.29
C LEU A 35 14.65 1.34 -4.31
N GLU A 36 15.26 0.80 -3.27
CA GLU A 36 16.70 0.65 -3.20
C GLU A 36 17.13 -0.73 -3.70
N VAL A 37 18.18 -0.78 -4.53
CA VAL A 37 18.80 -2.04 -4.97
C VAL A 37 20.32 -1.95 -4.92
N ALA A 38 20.95 -3.04 -4.48
CA ALA A 38 22.40 -3.14 -4.47
C ALA A 38 22.95 -3.50 -5.86
N THR A 39 24.17 -3.06 -6.15
CA THR A 39 24.85 -3.39 -7.41
C THR A 39 25.03 -4.91 -7.57
N PRO A 40 25.13 -5.42 -8.80
CA PRO A 40 25.56 -6.79 -9.07
C PRO A 40 26.97 -7.05 -8.52
N LYS A 41 27.31 -8.32 -8.27
CA LYS A 41 28.68 -8.66 -7.85
C LYS A 41 29.67 -8.36 -8.98
N GLY A 42 30.75 -7.63 -8.66
CA GLY A 42 31.82 -7.34 -9.62
C GLY A 42 31.55 -6.16 -10.56
N ILE A 43 30.41 -5.48 -10.43
CA ILE A 43 30.07 -4.28 -11.20
C ILE A 43 30.14 -3.06 -10.28
N ASP A 44 30.84 -2.01 -10.73
CA ASP A 44 30.90 -0.75 -10.01
C ASP A 44 29.56 0.00 -10.08
N ARG A 45 29.28 0.83 -9.06
CA ARG A 45 27.99 1.55 -9.00
C ARG A 45 27.76 2.45 -10.21
N PRO A 46 28.69 3.32 -10.64
CA PRO A 46 28.47 4.18 -11.81
C PRO A 46 28.04 3.41 -13.06
N SER A 47 28.69 2.28 -13.37
CA SER A 47 28.31 1.44 -14.52
C SER A 47 26.90 0.86 -14.37
N PHE A 48 26.55 0.37 -13.17
CA PHE A 48 25.20 -0.15 -12.90
C PHE A 48 24.14 0.95 -12.96
N GLU A 49 24.42 2.11 -12.37
CA GLU A 49 23.56 3.30 -12.37
C GLU A 49 23.28 3.80 -13.78
N ALA A 50 24.30 3.83 -14.66
CA ALA A 50 24.12 4.19 -16.06
C ALA A 50 23.21 3.20 -16.80
N ALA A 51 23.41 1.89 -16.60
CA ALA A 51 22.58 0.85 -17.21
C ALA A 51 21.12 0.89 -16.71
N VAL A 52 20.90 1.21 -15.43
CA VAL A 52 19.55 1.37 -14.85
C VAL A 52 18.90 2.65 -15.37
N ASN A 53 19.63 3.76 -15.46
CA ASN A 53 19.13 5.01 -16.06
C ASN A 53 18.68 4.81 -17.51
N GLU A 54 19.49 4.11 -18.32
CA GLU A 54 19.14 3.79 -19.71
C GLU A 54 17.88 2.93 -19.79
N ALA A 55 17.79 1.86 -18.98
CA ALA A 55 16.66 0.94 -19.00
C ALA A 55 15.35 1.55 -18.48
N LEU A 56 15.43 2.40 -17.45
CA LEU A 56 14.25 3.00 -16.82
C LEU A 56 13.82 4.31 -17.49
N ALA A 57 14.74 5.00 -18.18
CA ALA A 57 14.50 6.28 -18.83
C ALA A 57 13.73 7.28 -17.92
N PRO A 58 14.34 7.69 -16.78
CA PRO A 58 13.69 8.57 -15.82
C PRO A 58 13.29 9.90 -16.47
N SER A 59 12.16 10.46 -16.04
CA SER A 59 11.63 11.69 -16.62
C SER A 59 12.41 12.93 -16.20
N GLY A 60 13.08 12.91 -15.05
CA GLY A 60 13.73 14.07 -14.42
C GLY A 60 12.75 15.16 -13.96
N THR A 61 11.44 14.93 -14.03
CA THR A 61 10.43 15.93 -13.71
C THR A 61 9.11 15.30 -13.25
N PHE A 62 8.42 15.98 -12.33
CA PHE A 62 7.06 15.62 -11.93
C PHE A 62 5.99 15.98 -12.97
N ASN A 63 6.32 16.79 -13.98
CA ASN A 63 5.37 17.26 -15.00
C ASN A 63 5.09 16.21 -16.10
N SER A 64 5.93 15.18 -16.19
CA SER A 64 5.78 14.08 -17.13
C SER A 64 6.11 12.78 -16.42
N LEU A 65 5.25 11.79 -16.60
CA LEU A 65 5.47 10.47 -16.01
C LEU A 65 6.63 9.71 -16.69
N GLY A 66 7.00 10.06 -17.92
CA GLY A 66 7.88 9.20 -18.72
C GLY A 66 7.30 7.79 -18.92
N ILE A 67 8.10 6.90 -19.49
CA ILE A 67 7.63 5.55 -19.88
C ILE A 67 7.37 4.65 -18.66
N ASN A 68 8.20 4.75 -17.62
CA ASN A 68 8.13 3.90 -16.44
C ASN A 68 7.62 4.62 -15.19
N GLY A 69 7.30 5.92 -15.25
CA GLY A 69 6.90 6.67 -14.04
C GLY A 69 8.03 6.88 -13.04
N VAL A 70 9.28 6.77 -13.47
CA VAL A 70 10.48 6.99 -12.65
C VAL A 70 10.90 8.45 -12.76
N LEU A 71 11.10 9.11 -11.63
CA LEU A 71 11.56 10.49 -11.55
C LEU A 71 13.05 10.58 -11.82
N ASP A 72 13.84 9.85 -11.04
CA ASP A 72 15.29 9.81 -11.11
C ASP A 72 15.82 8.46 -10.59
N VAL A 73 17.11 8.22 -10.85
CA VAL A 73 17.88 7.11 -10.28
C VAL A 73 19.05 7.75 -9.55
N GLY A 74 19.04 7.66 -8.22
CA GLY A 74 20.00 8.27 -7.33
C GLY A 74 21.03 7.29 -6.78
N LYS A 75 22.12 7.83 -6.26
CA LYS A 75 23.11 7.06 -5.50
C LYS A 75 22.54 6.65 -4.14
N GLU A 76 22.74 5.38 -3.79
CA GLU A 76 22.42 4.82 -2.47
C GLU A 76 23.62 4.06 -1.88
N HIS A 77 23.65 3.86 -0.56
CA HIS A 77 24.74 3.27 0.22
C HIS A 77 25.39 2.03 -0.42
N CYS A 78 24.57 1.12 -0.95
CA CYS A 78 25.04 -0.15 -1.53
C CYS A 78 24.73 -0.32 -3.03
N GLY A 79 24.18 0.70 -3.67
CA GLY A 79 23.79 0.66 -5.08
C GLY A 79 23.04 1.92 -5.48
N VAL A 80 21.81 1.77 -5.94
CA VAL A 80 21.00 2.89 -6.44
C VAL A 80 19.62 2.92 -5.78
N GLU A 81 19.05 4.10 -5.72
CA GLU A 81 17.66 4.37 -5.31
C GLU A 81 16.87 4.78 -6.55
N ILE A 82 15.76 4.11 -6.81
CA ILE A 82 14.84 4.43 -7.90
C ILE A 82 13.66 5.18 -7.29
N ARG A 83 13.51 6.47 -7.61
CA ARG A 83 12.35 7.24 -7.15
C ARG A 83 11.23 7.16 -8.16
N ILE A 84 10.11 6.63 -7.71
CA ILE A 84 8.92 6.40 -8.52
C ILE A 84 7.90 7.50 -8.20
N ILE A 85 7.44 8.20 -9.24
CA ILE A 85 6.49 9.30 -9.13
C ILE A 85 5.19 8.79 -8.53
N GLY A 86 4.74 9.44 -7.46
CA GLY A 86 3.50 9.08 -6.78
C GLY A 86 2.26 9.26 -7.63
N ARG A 87 1.35 8.29 -7.56
CA ARG A 87 0.07 8.27 -8.26
C ARG A 87 -1.05 7.87 -7.32
N GLN A 88 -2.28 8.23 -7.69
CA GLN A 88 -3.45 7.66 -7.05
C GLN A 88 -3.44 6.13 -7.34
N PRO A 89 -3.53 5.27 -6.31
CA PRO A 89 -3.33 3.83 -6.51
C PRO A 89 -4.44 3.20 -7.36
N HIS A 90 -4.05 2.55 -8.45
CA HIS A 90 -4.89 1.63 -9.21
C HIS A 90 -4.13 0.32 -9.42
N PHE A 91 -4.61 -0.78 -8.85
CA PHE A 91 -3.82 -2.00 -8.64
C PHE A 91 -3.14 -2.51 -9.92
N ARG A 92 -3.90 -2.72 -11.00
CA ARG A 92 -3.36 -3.26 -12.27
C ARG A 92 -2.37 -2.32 -12.95
N SER A 93 -2.64 -1.01 -12.87
CA SER A 93 -1.80 0.00 -13.51
C SER A 93 -0.46 0.08 -12.80
N LEU A 94 -0.52 0.07 -11.46
CA LEU A 94 0.64 0.07 -10.59
C LEU A 94 1.45 -1.23 -10.73
N GLN A 95 0.78 -2.38 -10.73
CA GLN A 95 1.41 -3.69 -10.94
C GLN A 95 2.17 -3.71 -12.26
N LYS A 96 1.54 -3.32 -13.38
CA LYS A 96 2.19 -3.27 -14.69
C LYS A 96 3.41 -2.36 -14.70
N GLN A 97 3.30 -1.16 -14.10
CA GLN A 97 4.41 -0.22 -13.99
C GLN A 97 5.58 -0.82 -13.18
N LEU A 98 5.29 -1.38 -12.00
CA LEU A 98 6.29 -1.98 -11.14
C LEU A 98 6.91 -3.24 -11.76
N SER A 99 6.15 -4.03 -12.52
CA SER A 99 6.69 -5.18 -13.25
C SER A 99 7.72 -4.75 -14.29
N ALA A 100 7.49 -3.64 -15.00
CA ALA A 100 8.46 -3.09 -15.95
C ALA A 100 9.74 -2.62 -15.24
N ILE A 101 9.59 -1.87 -14.13
CA ILE A 101 10.73 -1.38 -13.34
C ILE A 101 11.54 -2.55 -12.77
N MET A 102 10.89 -3.45 -12.03
CA MET A 102 11.57 -4.57 -11.36
C MET A 102 12.14 -5.58 -12.35
N GLY A 103 11.46 -5.80 -13.49
CA GLY A 103 11.99 -6.60 -14.59
C GLY A 103 13.31 -6.04 -15.11
N ALA A 104 13.37 -4.74 -15.38
CA ALA A 104 14.60 -4.07 -15.79
C ALA A 104 15.72 -4.18 -14.72
N LEU A 105 15.38 -3.98 -13.45
CA LEU A 105 16.35 -4.10 -12.35
C LEU A 105 16.91 -5.52 -12.22
N LEU A 106 16.06 -6.54 -12.32
CA LEU A 106 16.46 -7.95 -12.26
C LEU A 106 17.31 -8.33 -13.47
N GLU A 107 16.97 -7.87 -14.68
CA GLU A 107 17.76 -8.10 -15.90
C GLU A 107 19.17 -7.54 -15.77
N LYS A 108 19.32 -6.36 -15.16
CA LYS A 108 20.64 -5.76 -14.88
C LYS A 108 21.34 -6.36 -13.64
N GLY A 109 20.75 -7.36 -12.99
CA GLY A 109 21.33 -8.08 -11.85
C GLY A 109 21.22 -7.35 -10.51
N GLY A 110 20.30 -6.39 -10.38
CA GLY A 110 20.02 -5.67 -9.14
C GLY A 110 19.63 -6.62 -8.00
N ARG A 111 20.12 -6.33 -6.79
CA ARG A 111 19.96 -7.24 -5.64
C ARG A 111 19.29 -6.56 -4.46
N ALA A 112 18.19 -7.14 -3.98
CA ALA A 112 17.64 -6.81 -2.67
C ALA A 112 18.55 -7.35 -1.56
N ARG A 113 19.23 -6.45 -0.82
CA ARG A 113 20.09 -6.80 0.31
C ARG A 113 19.51 -6.26 1.61
N ALA A 114 20.04 -6.75 2.74
CA ALA A 114 19.69 -6.30 4.08
C ALA A 114 19.98 -4.81 4.38
N THR A 115 20.63 -4.09 3.46
CA THR A 115 20.87 -2.65 3.52
C THR A 115 19.92 -1.86 2.62
N CYS A 116 19.14 -2.54 1.78
CA CYS A 116 18.20 -1.93 0.84
C CYS A 116 16.80 -1.85 1.47
N GLY A 117 16.15 -0.71 1.34
CA GLY A 117 14.76 -0.45 1.72
C GLY A 117 13.81 -0.37 0.54
N LEU A 118 12.54 -0.34 0.90
CA LEU A 118 11.46 0.15 0.04
C LEU A 118 10.67 1.16 0.87
N HIS A 119 10.66 2.42 0.43
CA HIS A 119 9.94 3.47 1.14
C HIS A 119 8.67 3.83 0.38
N PHE A 120 7.59 4.09 1.12
CA PHE A 120 6.33 4.55 0.56
C PHE A 120 6.00 5.93 1.12
N HIS A 121 5.82 6.90 0.23
CA HIS A 121 5.43 8.26 0.58
C HIS A 121 3.96 8.46 0.30
N LEU A 122 3.16 8.76 1.33
CA LEU A 122 1.78 9.23 1.11
C LEU A 122 1.82 10.74 1.04
N LEU A 123 1.28 11.26 -0.05
CA LEU A 123 1.37 12.64 -0.45
C LEU A 123 -0.02 13.14 -0.80
N THR A 124 -0.39 14.34 -0.35
CA THR A 124 -1.59 15.04 -0.83
C THR A 124 -1.21 16.35 -1.52
N PRO A 125 -0.51 16.29 -2.66
CA PRO A 125 0.04 17.48 -3.29
C PRO A 125 -1.08 18.42 -3.74
N GLY A 126 -1.03 19.67 -3.28
CA GLY A 126 -2.03 20.69 -3.63
C GLY A 126 -3.35 20.55 -2.89
N LEU A 127 -3.39 19.81 -1.78
CA LEU A 127 -4.54 19.82 -0.87
C LEU A 127 -4.74 21.23 -0.31
N ALA A 128 -5.93 21.81 -0.53
CA ALA A 128 -6.21 23.20 -0.17
C ALA A 128 -6.51 23.39 1.33
N GLU A 129 -6.91 22.33 2.02
CA GLU A 129 -7.34 22.37 3.42
C GLU A 129 -6.39 21.53 4.30
N PRO A 130 -5.99 22.04 5.47
CA PRO A 130 -5.09 21.31 6.35
C PRO A 130 -5.80 20.09 6.94
N VAL A 131 -5.10 18.95 6.98
CA VAL A 131 -5.65 17.69 7.48
C VAL A 131 -5.75 17.75 9.02
N PRO A 132 -6.90 17.41 9.64
CA PRO A 132 -7.05 17.36 11.08
C PRO A 132 -5.98 16.48 11.75
N GLU A 133 -5.37 17.00 12.81
CA GLU A 133 -4.27 16.32 13.53
C GLU A 133 -4.67 14.92 14.01
N ILE A 134 -5.93 14.75 14.45
CA ILE A 134 -6.45 13.47 14.93
C ILE A 134 -6.32 12.33 13.91
N ILE A 135 -6.37 12.63 12.60
CA ILE A 135 -6.17 11.63 11.54
C ILE A 135 -4.71 11.13 11.57
N LEU A 136 -3.74 12.06 11.64
CA LEU A 136 -2.33 11.71 11.74
C LEU A 136 -2.02 10.99 13.07
N ALA A 137 -2.62 11.42 14.18
CA ALA A 137 -2.49 10.76 15.48
C ALA A 137 -3.01 9.31 15.46
N ASN A 138 -4.16 9.08 14.83
CA ASN A 138 -4.71 7.74 14.66
C ASN A 138 -3.84 6.88 13.74
N LEU A 139 -3.33 7.44 12.64
CA LEU A 139 -2.42 6.72 11.75
C LEU A 139 -1.13 6.32 12.48
N TRP A 140 -0.52 7.25 13.22
CA TRP A 140 0.65 7.00 14.05
C TRP A 140 0.42 5.85 15.04
N ASN A 141 -0.70 5.87 15.77
CA ASN A 141 -1.00 4.80 16.71
C ASN A 141 -1.40 3.48 16.05
N LEU A 142 -2.02 3.51 14.87
CA LEU A 142 -2.33 2.31 14.11
C LEU A 142 -1.04 1.62 13.66
N VAL A 143 -0.08 2.38 13.14
CA VAL A 143 1.25 1.90 12.77
C VAL A 143 1.99 1.36 14.00
N ARG A 144 1.97 2.08 15.13
CA ARG A 144 2.57 1.60 16.39
C ARG A 144 1.96 0.28 16.84
N ARG A 145 0.63 0.22 16.91
CA ARG A 145 -0.13 -0.94 17.37
C ARG A 145 0.17 -2.19 16.55
N TYR A 146 0.35 -2.07 15.24
CA TYR A 146 0.61 -3.19 14.35
C TYR A 146 2.05 -3.26 13.82
N SER A 147 2.98 -2.52 14.43
CA SER A 147 4.36 -2.43 13.98
C SER A 147 5.09 -3.78 13.80
N PRO A 148 5.00 -4.79 14.70
CA PRO A 148 5.64 -6.08 14.44
C PRO A 148 4.98 -6.84 13.28
N GLU A 149 3.65 -6.76 13.16
CA GLU A 149 2.91 -7.37 12.06
C GLU A 149 3.24 -6.72 10.72
N LEU A 150 3.25 -5.39 10.66
CA LEU A 150 3.63 -4.61 9.48
C LEU A 150 5.06 -4.94 9.04
N ARG A 151 5.99 -5.03 10.00
CA ARG A 151 7.39 -5.42 9.74
C ARG A 151 7.49 -6.84 9.19
N PHE A 152 6.73 -7.78 9.76
CA PHE A 152 6.70 -9.16 9.31
C PHE A 152 6.08 -9.31 7.91
N LEU A 153 4.91 -8.72 7.69
CA LEU A 153 4.17 -8.72 6.43
C LEU A 153 4.99 -8.14 5.26
N THR A 154 5.81 -7.13 5.54
CA THR A 154 6.64 -6.43 4.55
C THR A 154 8.09 -6.91 4.50
N SER A 155 8.41 -8.01 5.18
CA SER A 155 9.76 -8.56 5.24
C SER A 155 10.15 -9.31 3.97
N CYS A 156 11.41 -9.16 3.54
CA CYS A 156 11.90 -9.71 2.27
C CYS A 156 13.30 -10.34 2.38
N GLY A 157 13.81 -10.60 3.59
CA GLY A 157 15.09 -11.27 3.81
C GLY A 157 15.13 -12.71 3.29
N ASP A 158 16.32 -13.26 3.09
CA ASP A 158 16.52 -14.52 2.33
C ASP A 158 16.83 -15.75 3.18
N THR A 159 16.95 -15.60 4.50
CA THR A 159 17.22 -16.72 5.40
C THR A 159 16.41 -16.61 6.70
N ARG A 160 16.16 -17.74 7.37
CA ARG A 160 15.37 -17.77 8.61
C ARG A 160 16.00 -16.96 9.75
N LYS A 161 17.33 -16.81 9.70
CA LYS A 161 18.13 -15.99 10.63
C LYS A 161 18.24 -14.54 10.17
N ALA A 162 17.71 -14.19 9.00
CA ALA A 162 17.70 -12.83 8.50
C ALA A 162 16.46 -12.54 7.68
N LEU A 163 15.30 -12.52 8.35
CA LEU A 163 14.00 -12.27 7.68
C LEU A 163 13.80 -10.80 7.30
N CYS A 164 14.41 -9.86 8.04
CA CYS A 164 14.17 -8.42 7.88
C CYS A 164 15.47 -7.66 7.57
N ARG A 165 15.39 -6.46 6.96
CA ARG A 165 16.57 -5.59 6.76
C ARG A 165 17.18 -5.09 8.08
N ARG A 166 18.41 -4.59 8.04
CA ARG A 166 19.14 -4.11 9.22
C ARG A 166 18.46 -2.89 9.84
N ARG A 167 18.46 -2.82 11.18
CA ARG A 167 17.89 -1.67 11.91
C ARG A 167 18.57 -0.34 11.63
N ASN A 168 19.86 -0.32 11.32
CA ASN A 168 20.57 0.95 11.05
C ASN A 168 20.04 1.69 9.81
N TYR A 169 19.07 1.12 9.10
CA TYR A 169 18.36 1.77 8.00
C TYR A 169 16.85 1.91 8.30
N THR A 170 16.35 1.36 9.41
CA THR A 170 14.95 1.45 9.87
C THR A 170 14.84 1.15 11.37
N SER A 171 14.56 2.16 12.18
CA SER A 171 14.47 2.06 13.64
C SER A 171 13.10 2.49 14.16
N HIS A 172 12.51 1.65 15.00
CA HIS A 172 11.24 1.89 15.65
C HIS A 172 11.38 2.51 17.04
N ILE A 173 12.61 2.71 17.54
CA ILE A 173 12.87 3.01 18.96
C ILE A 173 12.15 4.26 19.43
N GLU A 174 12.22 5.35 18.66
CA GLU A 174 11.54 6.59 19.02
C GLU A 174 10.02 6.42 18.86
N MET A 175 9.57 5.84 17.74
CA MET A 175 8.16 5.63 17.45
C MET A 175 7.42 4.86 18.57
N ILE A 176 8.02 3.83 19.16
CA ILE A 176 7.36 3.06 20.24
C ILE A 176 7.20 3.86 21.54
N GLN A 177 8.06 4.85 21.80
CA GLN A 177 8.07 5.63 23.04
C GLN A 177 7.06 6.77 23.04
N HIS A 178 6.82 7.39 21.89
CA HIS A 178 6.06 8.64 21.81
C HIS A 178 4.60 8.42 21.41
N SER A 179 3.68 8.97 22.19
CA SER A 179 2.25 8.68 22.07
C SER A 179 1.42 9.95 21.91
N PRO A 180 0.52 10.00 20.90
CA PRO A 180 -0.41 11.11 20.73
C PRO A 180 -1.51 11.17 21.82
N ALA A 181 -1.46 10.23 22.78
CA ALA A 181 -2.24 10.26 24.01
C ALA A 181 -1.84 11.40 24.94
N THR A 182 -0.56 11.79 24.91
CA THR A 182 0.05 12.72 25.87
C THR A 182 0.85 13.82 25.20
N MET A 183 0.91 13.81 23.86
CA MET A 183 1.72 14.71 23.03
C MET A 183 0.95 15.04 21.77
N SER A 184 1.16 16.23 21.22
CA SER A 184 0.76 16.55 19.86
C SER A 184 1.67 15.84 18.83
N MET A 185 1.17 15.66 17.61
CA MET A 185 1.97 15.13 16.51
C MET A 185 3.13 16.08 16.13
N ARG A 186 2.99 17.38 16.39
CA ARG A 186 4.08 18.36 16.23
C ARG A 186 5.22 18.09 17.20
N GLU A 187 4.92 17.88 18.48
CA GLU A 187 5.93 17.53 19.49
C GLU A 187 6.61 16.20 19.16
N ILE A 188 5.84 15.20 18.72
CA ILE A 188 6.39 13.92 18.28
C ILE A 188 7.36 14.15 17.11
N LYS A 189 6.97 14.91 16.07
CA LYS A 189 7.83 15.22 14.93
C LYS A 189 9.15 15.87 15.37
N GLU A 190 9.12 16.89 16.21
CA GLU A 190 10.35 17.57 16.65
C GLU A 190 11.26 16.61 17.45
N ILE A 191 10.70 15.72 18.28
CA ILE A 191 11.51 14.70 18.98
C ILE A 191 12.18 13.73 18.00
N LEU A 192 11.47 13.29 16.94
CA LEU A 192 12.06 12.42 15.93
C LEU A 192 13.21 13.10 15.19
N LYS A 193 13.07 14.39 14.88
CA LYS A 193 14.07 15.23 14.20
C LYS A 193 15.29 15.50 15.07
N GLU A 194 15.09 15.74 16.37
CA GLU A 194 16.15 16.06 17.32
C GLU A 194 16.78 14.81 17.98
N SER A 195 16.29 13.60 17.66
CA SER A 195 16.79 12.38 18.27
C SER A 195 18.27 12.16 17.98
N LYS A 196 19.05 12.04 19.05
CA LYS A 196 20.46 11.63 18.99
C LYS A 196 20.63 10.11 18.89
N ARG A 197 19.55 9.35 19.05
CA ARG A 197 19.55 7.87 19.06
C ARG A 197 19.22 7.29 17.69
N VAL A 198 18.31 7.95 16.97
CA VAL A 198 17.82 7.51 15.66
C VAL A 198 17.87 8.72 14.73
N PRO A 199 18.72 8.70 13.68
CA PRO A 199 18.67 9.72 12.63
C PRO A 199 17.26 9.85 12.05
N GLU A 200 16.82 11.07 11.73
CA GLU A 200 15.45 11.35 11.28
C GLU A 200 15.01 10.45 10.12
N HIS A 201 15.86 10.33 9.08
CA HIS A 201 15.67 9.47 7.90
C HIS A 201 15.78 7.96 8.18
N GLN A 202 15.92 7.53 9.43
CA GLN A 202 15.93 6.11 9.80
C GLN A 202 14.69 5.76 10.61
N ASN A 203 13.79 6.70 10.89
CA ASN A 203 12.57 6.39 11.62
C ASN A 203 11.67 5.42 10.85
N PHE A 204 11.19 4.39 11.53
CA PHE A 204 10.28 3.36 11.01
C PHE A 204 9.08 3.98 10.28
N PHE A 205 8.53 5.03 10.89
CA PHE A 205 7.51 5.89 10.33
C PHE A 205 7.99 7.35 10.43
N ASN A 206 8.32 7.94 9.30
CA ASN A 206 9.02 9.22 9.23
C ASN A 206 8.04 10.37 8.94
N LEU A 207 8.19 11.46 9.70
CA LEU A 207 7.36 12.66 9.66
C LEU A 207 8.14 13.90 9.20
N GLN A 208 9.36 13.73 8.68
CA GLN A 208 10.28 14.81 8.28
C GLN A 208 9.62 15.89 7.42
N HIS A 209 8.77 15.48 6.48
CA HIS A 209 8.13 16.38 5.52
C HIS A 209 6.74 16.88 5.94
N VAL A 210 6.22 16.40 7.08
CA VAL A 210 4.94 16.87 7.61
C VAL A 210 5.08 18.30 8.12
N GLN A 211 4.19 19.21 7.71
CA GLN A 211 4.13 20.56 8.26
C GLN A 211 2.81 20.79 8.99
N PHE A 212 2.84 21.65 10.00
CA PHE A 212 1.67 22.00 10.80
C PHE A 212 1.40 23.50 10.70
N ASP A 213 0.13 23.88 10.59
CA ASP A 213 -0.30 25.28 10.65
C ASP A 213 -0.42 25.79 12.10
N ASP A 214 -0.76 27.06 12.32
CA ASP A 214 -0.88 27.63 13.67
C ASP A 214 -1.97 26.98 14.54
N SER A 215 -2.96 26.33 13.91
CA SER A 215 -4.04 25.61 14.61
C SER A 215 -3.62 24.21 15.09
N GLY A 216 -2.48 23.70 14.60
CA GLY A 216 -2.02 22.34 14.88
C GLY A 216 -2.48 21.31 13.86
N ALA A 217 -3.26 21.71 12.85
CA ALA A 217 -3.62 20.86 11.72
C ALA A 217 -2.43 20.70 10.76
N VAL A 218 -2.47 19.67 9.92
CA VAL A 218 -1.38 19.30 9.03
C VAL A 218 -1.53 20.03 7.69
N SER A 219 -0.70 21.04 7.45
CA SER A 219 -0.73 21.83 6.22
C SER A 219 -0.11 21.10 5.02
N ASP A 220 0.99 20.36 5.26
CA ASP A 220 1.62 19.50 4.26
C ASP A 220 1.57 18.05 4.74
N PHE A 221 0.69 17.25 4.14
CA PHE A 221 0.55 15.84 4.48
C PHE A 221 1.48 14.99 3.59
N HIS A 222 2.74 14.88 4.02
CA HIS A 222 3.78 14.03 3.43
C HIS A 222 4.44 13.19 4.53
N LEU A 223 4.08 11.92 4.56
CA LEU A 223 4.61 10.92 5.50
C LEU A 223 5.27 9.78 4.76
N GLU A 224 6.18 9.08 5.43
CA GLU A 224 6.99 8.03 4.82
C GLU A 224 7.04 6.76 5.67
N PHE A 225 6.65 5.63 5.08
CA PHE A 225 6.81 4.30 5.65
C PHE A 225 8.16 3.71 5.23
N ARG A 226 9.11 3.58 6.16
CA ARG A 226 10.50 3.16 5.87
C ARG A 226 10.85 1.72 6.28
N PHE A 227 9.90 1.06 6.93
CA PHE A 227 10.06 -0.29 7.43
C PHE A 227 9.90 -1.41 6.39
N PRO A 228 9.33 -1.23 5.19
CA PRO A 228 9.36 -2.31 4.21
C PRO A 228 10.79 -2.61 3.75
N ASP A 229 11.10 -3.89 3.59
CA ASP A 229 12.35 -4.32 2.98
C ASP A 229 12.31 -4.14 1.46
N ALA A 230 13.48 -4.06 0.82
CA ALA A 230 13.56 -4.08 -0.64
C ALA A 230 12.86 -5.33 -1.20
N ASP A 231 11.85 -5.09 -2.03
CA ASP A 231 10.96 -6.09 -2.60
C ASP A 231 10.95 -5.94 -4.12
N LEU A 232 11.28 -7.02 -4.82
CA LEU A 232 11.31 -7.06 -6.29
C LEU A 232 10.14 -7.87 -6.87
N SER A 233 9.06 -8.05 -6.10
CA SER A 233 7.77 -8.52 -6.59
C SER A 233 6.80 -7.34 -6.79
N ALA A 234 6.43 -7.10 -8.04
CA ALA A 234 5.52 -6.03 -8.43
C ALA A 234 4.13 -6.22 -7.81
N THR A 235 3.66 -7.47 -7.75
CA THR A 235 2.38 -7.80 -7.14
C THR A 235 2.38 -7.53 -5.63
N SER A 236 3.44 -7.93 -4.93
CA SER A 236 3.61 -7.66 -3.50
C SER A 236 3.63 -6.16 -3.19
N VAL A 237 4.44 -5.39 -3.93
CA VAL A 237 4.58 -3.93 -3.72
C VAL A 237 3.28 -3.19 -4.06
N SER A 238 2.56 -3.63 -5.10
CA SER A 238 1.23 -3.10 -5.42
C SER A 238 0.26 -3.31 -4.26
N ALA A 239 0.20 -4.51 -3.69
CA ALA A 239 -0.69 -4.80 -2.56
C ALA A 239 -0.32 -3.99 -1.30
N LYS A 240 0.98 -3.83 -1.01
CA LYS A 240 1.48 -2.99 0.09
C LYS A 240 1.11 -1.51 -0.08
N THR A 241 1.03 -1.01 -1.31
CA THR A 241 0.53 0.35 -1.59
C THR A 241 -0.89 0.55 -1.06
N PHE A 242 -1.77 -0.42 -1.33
CA PHE A 242 -3.15 -0.39 -0.84
C PHE A 242 -3.25 -0.63 0.66
N LEU A 243 -2.36 -1.42 1.27
CA LEU A 243 -2.25 -1.52 2.72
C LEU A 243 -2.05 -0.15 3.38
N PHE A 244 -1.11 0.66 2.86
CA PHE A 244 -0.82 1.97 3.44
C PHE A 244 -1.94 2.99 3.20
N LEU A 245 -2.59 2.94 2.03
CA LEU A 245 -3.81 3.72 1.79
C LEU A 245 -4.92 3.31 2.76
N ALA A 246 -5.14 2.01 2.94
CA ALA A 246 -6.18 1.51 3.83
C ALA A 246 -5.94 1.89 5.30
N LEU A 247 -4.68 1.88 5.76
CA LEU A 247 -4.29 2.38 7.08
C LEU A 247 -4.65 3.87 7.26
N LEU A 248 -4.38 4.71 6.27
CA LEU A 248 -4.76 6.13 6.29
C LEU A 248 -6.28 6.29 6.39
N LEU A 249 -7.03 5.64 5.51
CA LEU A 249 -8.49 5.75 5.48
C LEU A 249 -9.14 5.19 6.76
N LYS A 250 -8.55 4.14 7.35
CA LYS A 250 -8.99 3.63 8.65
C LYS A 250 -8.72 4.61 9.78
N ALA A 251 -7.62 5.36 9.72
CA ALA A 251 -7.34 6.40 10.70
C ALA A 251 -8.40 7.52 10.67
N VAL A 252 -8.96 7.82 9.49
CA VAL A 252 -10.12 8.72 9.38
C VAL A 252 -11.34 8.15 10.10
N ASP A 253 -11.68 6.88 9.87
CA ASP A 253 -12.82 6.24 10.55
C ASP A 253 -12.69 6.33 12.08
N PHE A 254 -11.49 6.10 12.60
CA PHE A 254 -11.21 6.17 14.04
C PHE A 254 -11.28 7.57 14.63
N SER A 255 -11.07 8.60 13.83
CA SER A 255 -11.05 10.00 14.28
C SER A 255 -12.41 10.49 14.78
N GLN A 256 -13.49 9.73 14.54
CA GLN A 256 -14.81 9.96 15.12
C GLN A 256 -14.90 9.56 16.61
N TYR A 257 -14.06 8.63 17.04
CA TYR A 257 -14.17 7.99 18.35
C TYR A 257 -13.06 8.39 19.33
N GLY A 258 -12.02 9.07 18.82
CA GLY A 258 -10.85 9.49 19.57
C GLY A 258 -9.58 8.94 18.97
N VAL A 259 -8.54 8.82 19.78
CA VAL A 259 -7.26 8.25 19.36
C VAL A 259 -7.19 6.80 19.79
N ILE A 260 -6.99 5.89 18.83
CA ILE A 260 -6.83 4.46 19.12
C ILE A 260 -5.60 4.22 20.00
N HIS A 261 -5.76 3.44 21.07
CA HIS A 261 -4.66 3.02 21.93
C HIS A 261 -3.93 1.80 21.34
N VAL A 262 -2.65 1.65 21.67
CA VAL A 262 -1.82 0.49 21.30
C VAL A 262 -2.19 -0.83 22.01
N GLY A 263 -3.28 -0.84 22.79
CA GLY A 263 -3.72 -1.99 23.59
C GLY A 263 -3.22 -2.01 25.04
N LYS A 264 -3.54 -3.08 25.78
CA LYS A 264 -3.17 -3.24 27.19
C LYS A 264 -1.64 -3.40 27.36
N ILE A 265 -1.12 -3.05 28.53
CA ILE A 265 0.34 -3.05 28.82
C ILE A 265 1.02 -4.38 28.50
N VAL A 266 0.46 -5.52 28.94
CA VAL A 266 1.08 -6.85 28.73
C VAL A 266 1.14 -7.22 27.23
N PRO A 267 0.03 -7.18 26.46
CA PRO A 267 0.09 -7.34 25.00
C PRO A 267 1.03 -6.35 24.31
N TRP A 268 1.05 -5.08 24.71
CA TRP A 268 1.92 -4.06 24.11
C TRP A 268 3.41 -4.36 24.34
N ARG A 269 3.79 -4.78 25.55
CA ARG A 269 5.16 -5.22 25.85
C ARG A 269 5.55 -6.43 24.99
N ARG A 270 4.63 -7.38 24.79
CA ARG A 270 4.86 -8.53 23.91
C ARG A 270 5.08 -8.10 22.46
N LYS A 271 4.26 -7.20 21.92
CA LYS A 271 4.45 -6.65 20.57
C LYS A 271 5.78 -5.92 20.41
N THR A 272 6.15 -5.10 21.40
CA THR A 272 7.43 -4.38 21.41
C THR A 272 8.61 -5.36 21.43
N TYR A 273 8.50 -6.44 22.19
CA TYR A 273 9.49 -7.52 22.22
C TYR A 273 9.64 -8.22 20.86
N LEU A 274 8.54 -8.60 20.21
CA LEU A 274 8.57 -9.19 18.87
C LEU A 274 9.20 -8.25 17.84
N LEU A 275 8.83 -6.96 17.88
CA LEU A 275 9.42 -5.95 17.00
C LEU A 275 10.93 -5.76 17.24
N GLY A 276 11.37 -5.91 18.50
CA GLY A 276 12.77 -5.91 18.88
C GLY A 276 13.55 -7.09 18.29
N ILE A 277 12.95 -8.28 18.24
CA ILE A 277 13.52 -9.45 17.54
C ILE A 277 13.57 -9.22 16.04
N LEU A 278 12.48 -8.75 15.42
CA LEU A 278 12.40 -8.54 13.98
C LEU A 278 13.38 -7.48 13.47
N ASN A 279 13.71 -6.48 14.28
CA ASN A 279 14.70 -5.45 13.91
C ASN A 279 16.10 -5.70 14.48
N ASN A 280 16.28 -6.72 15.33
CA ASN A 280 17.51 -7.02 16.06
C ASN A 280 18.12 -5.80 16.76
N ASN A 281 17.59 -5.47 17.93
CA ASN A 281 17.92 -4.22 18.61
C ASN A 281 19.27 -4.18 19.36
N ASP A 282 20.04 -5.28 19.36
CA ASP A 282 21.21 -5.44 20.22
C ASP A 282 22.55 -5.26 19.50
N GLY A 283 23.45 -4.48 20.12
CA GLY A 283 24.86 -4.35 19.73
C GLY A 283 25.19 -3.27 18.68
N ASN A 284 26.48 -2.94 18.56
CA ASN A 284 27.02 -1.94 17.62
C ASN A 284 26.99 -2.40 16.14
N LEU A 285 26.54 -3.63 15.90
CA LEU A 285 26.37 -4.25 14.59
C LEU A 285 24.98 -4.88 14.58
N ALA A 286 23.92 -4.05 14.53
CA ALA A 286 22.55 -4.49 14.30
C ALA A 286 22.45 -5.17 12.92
N THR A 287 22.91 -6.42 12.86
CA THR A 287 22.76 -7.35 11.75
C THR A 287 21.28 -7.71 11.64
N SER A 288 20.83 -8.17 10.49
CA SER A 288 19.45 -8.62 10.27
C SER A 288 19.03 -9.83 11.13
N ASP A 289 19.64 -10.09 12.29
CA ASP A 289 19.51 -11.35 13.03
C ASP A 289 18.11 -11.56 13.62
N THR A 290 17.35 -12.45 12.99
CA THR A 290 16.03 -12.89 13.45
C THR A 290 16.05 -14.32 13.99
N SER A 291 17.22 -14.85 14.38
CA SER A 291 17.38 -16.24 14.84
C SER A 291 16.60 -16.57 16.11
N ALA A 292 16.30 -15.57 16.94
CA ALA A 292 15.48 -15.73 18.14
C ALA A 292 13.97 -15.91 17.84
N LEU A 293 13.53 -15.70 16.58
CA LEU A 293 12.12 -15.80 16.20
C LEU A 293 11.69 -17.27 16.07
N THR A 294 11.00 -17.80 17.08
CA THR A 294 10.46 -19.17 17.08
C THR A 294 9.25 -19.32 16.15
N ASP A 295 8.84 -20.56 15.87
CA ASP A 295 7.65 -20.81 15.04
C ASP A 295 6.36 -20.39 15.75
N GLU A 296 6.30 -20.49 17.08
CA GLU A 296 5.19 -19.95 17.89
C GLU A 296 5.07 -18.42 17.72
N MET A 297 6.21 -17.71 17.72
CA MET A 297 6.23 -16.28 17.47
C MET A 297 5.79 -15.95 16.03
N ILE A 298 6.15 -16.77 15.04
CA ILE A 298 5.63 -16.62 13.68
C ILE A 298 4.11 -16.79 13.66
N GLN A 299 3.56 -17.78 14.36
CA GLN A 299 2.10 -17.96 14.42
C GLN A 299 1.42 -16.78 15.11
N GLU A 300 2.04 -16.21 16.14
CA GLU A 300 1.57 -14.97 16.78
C GLU A 300 1.55 -13.79 15.79
N LEU A 301 2.61 -13.62 15.00
CA LEU A 301 2.70 -12.58 13.96
C LEU A 301 1.65 -12.79 12.85
N ARG A 302 1.44 -14.03 12.38
CA ARG A 302 0.39 -14.38 11.40
C ARG A 302 -0.99 -14.02 11.94
N GLN A 303 -1.28 -14.38 13.19
CA GLN A 303 -2.55 -14.04 13.82
C GLN A 303 -2.74 -12.53 13.96
N GLY A 304 -1.67 -11.80 14.28
CA GLY A 304 -1.70 -10.34 14.33
C GLY A 304 -1.92 -9.72 12.94
N CYS A 305 -1.31 -10.28 11.88
CA CYS A 305 -1.51 -9.83 10.51
C CYS A 305 -2.96 -10.04 10.07
N ARG A 306 -3.56 -11.20 10.37
CA ARG A 306 -4.99 -11.45 10.14
C ARG A 306 -5.87 -10.44 10.88
N GLU A 307 -5.58 -10.18 12.16
CA GLU A 307 -6.32 -9.15 12.93
C GLU A 307 -6.19 -7.75 12.29
N LEU A 308 -5.03 -7.39 11.76
CA LEU A 308 -4.85 -6.13 11.03
C LEU A 308 -5.67 -6.11 9.74
N LEU A 309 -5.61 -7.16 8.93
CA LEU A 309 -6.31 -7.21 7.66
C LEU A 309 -7.83 -7.25 7.86
N ASP A 310 -8.32 -8.03 8.82
CA ASP A 310 -9.74 -8.03 9.23
C ASP A 310 -10.23 -6.63 9.63
N LEU A 311 -9.39 -5.86 10.33
CA LEU A 311 -9.70 -4.48 10.71
C LEU A 311 -9.84 -3.55 9.49
N LEU A 312 -9.05 -3.82 8.44
CA LEU A 312 -8.99 -3.04 7.22
C LEU A 312 -9.97 -3.53 6.14
N THR A 313 -10.53 -4.74 6.24
CA THR A 313 -11.46 -5.32 5.25
C THR A 313 -12.56 -4.35 4.83
N PRO A 314 -13.28 -3.64 5.74
CA PRO A 314 -14.32 -2.70 5.32
C PRO A 314 -13.80 -1.51 4.50
N VAL A 315 -12.51 -1.17 4.63
CA VAL A 315 -11.87 -0.15 3.79
C VAL A 315 -11.55 -0.71 2.42
N PHE A 316 -11.03 -1.94 2.33
CA PHE A 316 -10.76 -2.61 1.05
C PHE A 316 -12.02 -2.84 0.22
N GLU A 317 -13.13 -3.23 0.85
CA GLU A 317 -14.45 -3.37 0.23
C GLU A 317 -14.93 -2.05 -0.40
N GLY A 318 -14.64 -0.90 0.22
CA GLY A 318 -14.99 0.41 -0.33
C GLY A 318 -14.02 0.98 -1.37
N LEU A 319 -12.89 0.31 -1.62
CA LEU A 319 -11.85 0.73 -2.57
C LEU A 319 -11.91 -0.02 -3.91
N ASP A 320 -12.82 -0.98 -4.07
CA ASP A 320 -12.87 -1.93 -5.20
C ASP A 320 -11.50 -2.58 -5.48
N SER A 321 -10.73 -2.81 -4.41
CA SER A 321 -9.31 -3.21 -4.47
C SER A 321 -9.10 -4.66 -4.05
N GLU A 322 -10.05 -5.53 -4.38
CA GLU A 322 -10.07 -6.95 -4.03
C GLU A 322 -8.73 -7.69 -4.30
N PRO A 323 -8.02 -7.46 -5.43
CA PRO A 323 -6.76 -8.13 -5.69
C PRO A 323 -5.68 -7.83 -4.64
N ALA A 324 -5.71 -6.62 -4.04
CA ALA A 324 -4.73 -6.24 -3.03
C ALA A 324 -4.96 -7.01 -1.72
N LEU A 325 -6.20 -7.11 -1.26
CA LEU A 325 -6.52 -7.79 -0.01
C LEU A 325 -6.18 -9.28 -0.08
N GLU A 326 -6.48 -9.95 -1.20
CA GLU A 326 -6.13 -11.36 -1.42
C GLU A 326 -4.61 -11.60 -1.39
N VAL A 327 -3.84 -10.72 -2.03
CA VAL A 327 -2.37 -10.78 -1.97
C VAL A 327 -1.86 -10.54 -0.55
N LEU A 328 -2.42 -9.56 0.17
CA LEU A 328 -2.04 -9.27 1.56
C LEU A 328 -2.38 -10.43 2.50
N ASN A 329 -3.53 -11.10 2.33
CA ASN A 329 -3.90 -12.29 3.08
C ASN A 329 -2.90 -13.43 2.84
N SER A 330 -2.46 -13.62 1.59
CA SER A 330 -1.40 -14.58 1.28
C SER A 330 -0.07 -14.20 1.94
N LEU A 331 0.29 -12.92 1.95
CA LEU A 331 1.52 -12.41 2.59
C LEU A 331 1.45 -12.44 4.12
N ALA A 332 0.25 -12.37 4.72
CA ALA A 332 0.07 -12.50 6.16
C ALA A 332 0.44 -13.91 6.64
N GLU A 333 0.11 -14.93 5.84
CA GLU A 333 0.53 -16.32 6.11
C GLU A 333 1.98 -16.58 5.73
N GLN A 334 2.40 -16.12 4.55
CA GLN A 334 3.73 -16.41 4.02
C GLN A 334 4.31 -15.15 3.37
N PRO A 335 4.92 -14.25 4.17
CA PRO A 335 5.55 -13.06 3.61
C PRO A 335 6.70 -13.44 2.68
N VAL A 336 7.12 -12.49 1.85
CA VAL A 336 8.21 -12.66 0.87
C VAL A 336 9.46 -13.27 1.52
N SER A 337 9.81 -12.86 2.75
CA SER A 337 10.96 -13.43 3.46
C SER A 337 10.86 -14.95 3.68
N LEU A 338 9.68 -15.46 4.06
CA LEU A 338 9.46 -16.90 4.25
C LEU A 338 9.40 -17.65 2.91
N LEU A 339 8.89 -17.02 1.84
CA LEU A 339 8.98 -17.58 0.49
C LEU A 339 10.44 -17.72 0.06
N ARG A 340 11.26 -16.69 0.26
CA ARG A 340 12.69 -16.75 -0.06
C ARG A 340 13.44 -17.78 0.78
N CYS A 341 13.11 -17.92 2.06
CA CYS A 341 13.64 -18.99 2.92
C CYS A 341 13.30 -20.39 2.39
N ALA A 342 12.15 -20.55 1.74
CA ALA A 342 11.71 -21.80 1.12
C ALA A 342 12.35 -22.04 -0.27
N GLY A 343 13.23 -21.15 -0.73
CA GLY A 343 13.98 -21.30 -1.98
C GLY A 343 13.35 -20.65 -3.21
N TYR A 344 12.28 -19.87 -3.05
CA TYR A 344 11.71 -19.12 -4.17
C TYR A 344 12.58 -17.92 -4.54
N ASP A 345 12.82 -17.74 -5.83
CA ASP A 345 13.40 -16.53 -6.39
C ASP A 345 12.32 -15.47 -6.70
N TRP A 346 12.74 -14.30 -7.16
CA TRP A 346 11.80 -13.19 -7.43
C TRP A 346 10.76 -13.53 -8.49
N GLN A 347 11.14 -14.28 -9.53
CA GLN A 347 10.22 -14.70 -10.58
C GLN A 347 9.19 -15.71 -10.07
N GLY A 348 9.62 -16.68 -9.25
CA GLY A 348 8.74 -17.64 -8.58
C GLY A 348 7.76 -16.97 -7.62
N ILE A 349 8.22 -16.00 -6.84
CA ILE A 349 7.37 -15.20 -5.93
C ILE A 349 6.36 -14.39 -6.73
N GLU A 350 6.78 -13.68 -7.77
CA GLU A 350 5.89 -12.88 -8.61
C GLU A 350 4.83 -13.75 -9.30
N SER A 351 5.20 -14.93 -9.81
CA SER A 351 4.26 -15.88 -10.41
C SER A 351 3.24 -16.40 -9.40
N LEU A 352 3.68 -16.71 -8.18
CA LEU A 352 2.80 -17.18 -7.10
C LEU A 352 1.78 -16.10 -6.71
N LEU A 353 2.25 -14.88 -6.45
CA LEU A 353 1.39 -13.78 -6.01
C LEU A 353 0.50 -13.27 -7.14
N SER A 354 1.00 -13.21 -8.39
CA SER A 354 0.20 -12.81 -9.55
C SER A 354 -1.01 -13.71 -9.73
N LYS A 355 -0.91 -15.03 -9.47
CA LYS A 355 -2.05 -15.95 -9.51
C LYS A 355 -3.13 -15.61 -8.48
N ARG A 356 -2.74 -15.07 -7.31
CA ARG A 356 -3.69 -14.58 -6.31
C ARG A 356 -4.36 -13.28 -6.74
N ALA A 357 -3.59 -12.40 -7.37
CA ALA A 357 -4.10 -11.16 -7.94
C ALA A 357 -4.90 -11.36 -9.23
N ALA A 358 -4.80 -12.53 -9.89
CA ALA A 358 -5.45 -12.82 -11.18
C ALA A 358 -6.90 -13.27 -11.05
N VAL A 359 -7.49 -13.22 -9.85
CA VAL A 359 -8.96 -13.30 -9.70
C VAL A 359 -9.54 -12.15 -10.53
N ASP A 360 -10.24 -12.54 -11.59
CA ASP A 360 -10.76 -11.76 -12.70
C ASP A 360 -9.75 -10.87 -13.49
N ASP A 361 -9.12 -11.49 -14.50
CA ASP A 361 -9.39 -10.96 -15.85
C ASP A 361 -10.91 -11.09 -15.97
N LEU A 362 -11.65 -9.98 -16.05
CA LEU A 362 -13.13 -9.89 -15.99
C LEU A 362 -13.91 -10.82 -16.98
N GLY A 363 -13.21 -11.70 -17.68
CA GLY A 363 -13.73 -12.59 -18.71
C GLY A 363 -14.22 -11.81 -19.92
N LEU A 364 -13.93 -10.50 -19.98
CA LEU A 364 -14.49 -9.60 -20.96
C LEU A 364 -13.72 -9.74 -22.27
N ASP A 365 -14.41 -10.28 -23.26
CA ASP A 365 -13.95 -10.28 -24.64
C ASP A 365 -14.29 -8.94 -25.30
N GLU A 366 -14.00 -8.80 -26.59
CA GLU A 366 -14.27 -7.58 -27.35
C GLU A 366 -15.78 -7.26 -27.41
N THR A 367 -16.63 -8.29 -27.44
CA THR A 367 -18.09 -8.13 -27.51
C THR A 367 -18.65 -7.60 -26.21
N ASP A 368 -18.10 -8.02 -25.06
CA ASP A 368 -18.46 -7.42 -23.77
C ASP A 368 -18.09 -5.95 -23.69
N ARG A 369 -16.90 -5.58 -24.20
CA ARG A 369 -16.46 -4.18 -24.24
C ARG A 369 -17.38 -3.33 -25.11
N LYS A 370 -17.82 -3.84 -26.27
CA LYS A 370 -18.80 -3.17 -27.14
C LYS A 370 -20.18 -3.06 -26.49
N LEU A 371 -20.66 -4.13 -25.86
CA LEU A 371 -21.92 -4.13 -25.11
C LEU A 371 -21.90 -3.08 -24.00
N MET A 372 -20.81 -3.02 -23.22
CA MET A 372 -20.62 -2.00 -22.19
C MET A 372 -20.58 -0.59 -22.78
N GLN A 373 -19.81 -0.39 -23.86
CA GLN A 373 -19.71 0.89 -24.55
C GLN A 373 -21.10 1.38 -24.99
N TYR A 374 -21.89 0.53 -25.64
CA TYR A 374 -23.23 0.87 -26.14
C TYR A 374 -24.24 1.16 -25.03
N ILE A 375 -24.15 0.47 -23.89
CA ILE A 375 -24.90 0.82 -22.67
C ILE A 375 -24.48 2.21 -22.16
N GLU A 376 -23.18 2.49 -22.08
CA GLU A 376 -22.65 3.76 -21.55
C GLU A 376 -22.99 4.97 -22.42
N VAL A 377 -22.84 4.84 -23.73
CA VAL A 377 -23.12 5.95 -24.66
C VAL A 377 -24.60 6.05 -25.03
N GLY A 378 -25.43 5.09 -24.61
CA GLY A 378 -26.88 5.11 -24.79
C GLY A 378 -27.33 4.93 -26.23
N GLU A 379 -26.57 4.18 -27.05
CA GLU A 379 -26.89 3.92 -28.46
C GLU A 379 -28.27 3.26 -28.63
N TRP A 380 -28.68 2.45 -27.66
CA TRP A 380 -30.01 1.82 -27.63
C TRP A 380 -30.94 2.50 -26.63
N SER A 381 -31.06 3.82 -26.71
CA SER A 381 -32.00 4.60 -25.91
C SER A 381 -33.36 4.80 -26.61
N GLY A 382 -34.36 5.22 -25.84
CA GLY A 382 -35.72 5.47 -26.34
C GLY A 382 -36.55 4.21 -26.61
N LEU A 383 -36.11 3.05 -26.11
CA LEU A 383 -36.81 1.78 -26.31
C LEU A 383 -37.91 1.59 -25.26
N SER A 384 -39.04 1.03 -25.69
CA SER A 384 -40.26 0.92 -24.88
C SER A 384 -40.19 -0.10 -23.74
N SER A 385 -39.25 -1.04 -23.80
CA SER A 385 -39.08 -2.09 -22.79
C SER A 385 -37.65 -2.65 -22.80
N LEU A 386 -37.28 -3.31 -21.70
CA LEU A 386 -36.04 -4.07 -21.60
C LEU A 386 -35.94 -5.15 -22.69
N GLU A 387 -37.03 -5.83 -22.99
CA GLU A 387 -37.06 -6.84 -24.06
C GLU A 387 -36.76 -6.24 -25.45
N SER A 388 -37.29 -5.04 -25.73
CA SER A 388 -36.99 -4.30 -26.97
C SER A 388 -35.52 -3.89 -27.04
N TRP A 389 -34.95 -3.58 -25.88
CA TRP A 389 -33.53 -3.27 -25.71
C TRP A 389 -32.66 -4.50 -25.96
N GLU A 390 -32.97 -5.63 -25.33
CA GLU A 390 -32.25 -6.88 -25.50
C GLU A 390 -32.30 -7.36 -26.96
N TRP A 391 -33.43 -7.16 -27.64
CA TRP A 391 -33.56 -7.46 -29.05
C TRP A 391 -32.64 -6.58 -29.92
N SER A 392 -32.60 -5.27 -29.67
CA SER A 392 -31.72 -4.34 -30.39
C SER A 392 -30.25 -4.69 -30.17
N ALA A 393 -29.86 -4.94 -28.92
CA ALA A 393 -28.51 -5.30 -28.53
C ALA A 393 -28.06 -6.64 -29.11
N SER A 394 -28.92 -7.67 -29.06
CA SER A 394 -28.61 -8.99 -29.61
C SER A 394 -28.43 -8.97 -31.12
N ARG A 395 -29.27 -8.22 -31.84
CA ARG A 395 -29.15 -8.08 -33.30
C ARG A 395 -27.86 -7.38 -33.72
N GLU A 396 -27.52 -6.27 -33.07
CA GLU A 396 -26.38 -5.44 -33.47
C GLU A 396 -25.04 -6.08 -33.08
N LEU A 397 -24.99 -6.76 -31.94
CA LEU A 397 -23.80 -7.47 -31.49
C LEU A 397 -23.71 -8.92 -31.99
N TYR A 398 -24.65 -9.36 -32.84
CA TYR A 398 -24.74 -10.73 -33.36
C TYR A 398 -24.74 -11.80 -32.25
N LEU A 399 -25.44 -11.52 -31.14
CA LEU A 399 -25.56 -12.40 -29.99
C LEU A 399 -26.89 -13.17 -30.04
N THR A 400 -26.87 -14.42 -29.56
CA THR A 400 -28.12 -15.12 -29.23
C THR A 400 -28.71 -14.56 -27.93
N PRO A 401 -30.03 -14.65 -27.70
CA PRO A 401 -30.65 -14.16 -26.46
C PRO A 401 -29.99 -14.73 -25.20
N GLN A 402 -29.68 -16.03 -25.18
CA GLN A 402 -29.01 -16.71 -24.07
C GLN A 402 -27.60 -16.18 -23.81
N ASN A 403 -26.85 -15.86 -24.87
CA ASN A 403 -25.50 -15.32 -24.75
C ASN A 403 -25.54 -13.86 -24.27
N LEU A 404 -26.50 -13.07 -24.76
CA LEU A 404 -26.72 -11.71 -24.25
C LEU A 404 -27.13 -11.73 -22.77
N GLU A 405 -28.05 -12.59 -22.36
CA GLU A 405 -28.49 -12.72 -20.97
C GLU A 405 -27.32 -13.07 -20.03
N GLN A 406 -26.51 -14.08 -20.39
CA GLN A 406 -25.30 -14.44 -19.63
C GLN A 406 -24.32 -13.26 -19.50
N ARG A 407 -24.14 -12.50 -20.59
CA ARG A 407 -23.27 -11.33 -20.59
C ARG A 407 -23.85 -10.21 -19.76
N LEU A 408 -25.15 -9.93 -19.84
CA LEU A 408 -25.82 -8.92 -19.03
C LEU A 408 -25.79 -9.28 -17.55
N GLU A 409 -26.01 -10.54 -17.17
CA GLU A 409 -25.87 -10.97 -15.76
C GLU A 409 -24.43 -10.82 -15.28
N ARG A 410 -23.44 -11.14 -16.12
CA ARG A 410 -22.03 -10.85 -15.80
C ARG A 410 -21.77 -9.35 -15.65
N LEU A 411 -22.24 -8.52 -16.58
CA LEU A 411 -22.07 -7.06 -16.51
C LEU A 411 -22.81 -6.45 -15.32
N LYS A 412 -23.95 -7.00 -14.94
CA LYS A 412 -24.73 -6.62 -13.77
C LYS A 412 -23.97 -6.98 -12.48
N ALA A 413 -23.33 -8.14 -12.43
CA ALA A 413 -22.44 -8.49 -11.32
C ALA A 413 -21.22 -7.55 -11.24
N LEU A 414 -20.68 -7.16 -12.40
CA LEU A 414 -19.46 -6.34 -12.46
C LEU A 414 -19.67 -4.84 -12.20
N ARG A 415 -20.77 -4.24 -12.70
CA ARG A 415 -20.98 -2.79 -12.68
C ARG A 415 -22.37 -2.36 -12.25
N GLY A 416 -23.23 -3.33 -11.90
CA GLY A 416 -24.63 -3.09 -11.63
C GLY A 416 -25.36 -2.67 -12.91
N LEU A 417 -26.50 -3.28 -13.20
CA LEU A 417 -27.31 -2.89 -14.35
C LEU A 417 -28.73 -2.64 -13.90
N ARG A 418 -29.29 -1.52 -14.36
CA ARG A 418 -30.68 -1.15 -14.12
C ARG A 418 -31.32 -0.66 -15.39
N TRP A 419 -32.55 -1.11 -15.64
CA TRP A 419 -33.42 -0.52 -16.64
C TRP A 419 -33.92 0.86 -16.18
N ASP A 420 -33.73 1.87 -17.02
CA ASP A 420 -34.29 3.20 -16.84
C ASP A 420 -35.44 3.41 -17.82
N ALA A 421 -36.67 3.37 -17.30
CA ALA A 421 -37.88 3.53 -18.11
C ALA A 421 -38.04 4.94 -18.69
N ALA A 422 -37.45 5.97 -18.07
CA ALA A 422 -37.55 7.34 -18.58
C ALA A 422 -36.62 7.55 -19.79
N ARG A 423 -35.46 6.87 -19.80
CA ARG A 423 -34.52 6.89 -20.91
C ARG A 423 -34.77 5.79 -21.95
N GLY A 424 -35.53 4.76 -21.58
CA GLY A 424 -35.73 3.58 -22.41
C GLY A 424 -34.41 2.85 -22.70
N SER A 425 -33.53 2.72 -21.69
CA SER A 425 -32.21 2.07 -21.82
C SER A 425 -31.78 1.39 -20.53
N LEU A 426 -30.84 0.45 -20.64
CA LEU A 426 -30.02 0.02 -19.50
C LEU A 426 -29.01 1.10 -19.13
N LEU A 427 -28.70 1.20 -17.83
CA LEU A 427 -27.67 2.07 -17.24
C LEU A 427 -26.82 1.26 -16.25
N PHE A 428 -25.54 1.61 -16.16
CA PHE A 428 -24.68 1.15 -15.07
C PHE A 428 -25.00 1.89 -13.77
N THR A 429 -24.95 1.18 -12.64
CA THR A 429 -25.31 1.75 -11.33
C THR A 429 -24.15 1.86 -10.34
N HIS A 430 -22.95 1.41 -10.74
CA HIS A 430 -21.70 1.53 -9.99
C HIS A 430 -20.67 2.32 -10.79
#